data_AF-A0A3D0LWY8-F1
#
_entry.id   AF-A0A3D0LWY8-F1
#
_cell.length_a   1.000
_cell.length_b   1.000
_cell.length_c   1.000
_cell.angle_alpha   90.00
_cell.angle_beta   90.00
_cell.angle_gamma   90.00
#
_symmetry.space_group_name_H-M   'P 1'
#
loop_
_entity.id
_entity.type
_entity.pdbx_description
1 polymer ?
#
loop_
_entity_poly.entity_id
_entity_poly.type
_entity_poly.pdbx_seq_one_letter_code
_entity_poly.pdbx_strand_id
1 'polypeptide(L)'
;AVVAPKDRAAPLTPAARKVASGAADTVPFVTVTNLARTLRELKARGVWVIGAAGEAEHDLLTARLRGPIAWVMGAEGEGLRRLTRETCDQIVRIPMVGTVDSLNVSVAAGVCLFETHRQRAVSLSA
;
A
#
# COMPACT_ATOMS: atom_id res chain seq x y z
N ALA A 1 7.15 2.69 7.94
CA ALA A 1 6.63 1.58 8.75
C ALA A 1 5.69 0.75 7.91
N VAL A 2 5.57 -0.54 8.20
CA VAL A 2 4.58 -1.47 7.63
C VAL A 2 3.53 -1.72 8.71
N VAL A 3 2.26 -1.55 8.37
CA VAL A 3 1.14 -1.78 9.31
C VAL A 3 0.34 -2.98 8.82
N ALA A 4 0.08 -3.94 9.71
CA ALA A 4 -0.70 -5.13 9.41
C ALA A 4 -1.81 -5.33 10.47
N PRO A 5 -3.01 -5.81 10.10
CA PRO A 5 -4.01 -6.20 11.09
C PRO A 5 -3.52 -7.43 11.88
N LYS A 6 -3.93 -7.55 13.15
CA LYS A 6 -3.64 -8.74 13.97
C LYS A 6 -4.27 -10.00 13.38
N ASP A 7 -5.49 -9.87 12.89
CA ASP A 7 -6.26 -10.97 12.32
C ASP A 7 -6.05 -11.06 10.80
N ARG A 8 -5.90 -12.30 10.31
CA ARG A 8 -5.82 -12.61 8.87
C ARG A 8 -4.68 -11.88 8.13
N ALA A 9 -3.56 -11.65 8.82
CA ALA A 9 -2.29 -11.26 8.24
C ALA A 9 -1.20 -12.28 8.62
N ALA A 10 -0.22 -12.46 7.75
CA ALA A 10 0.94 -13.26 8.08
C ALA A 10 1.78 -12.55 9.17
N PRO A 11 2.21 -13.25 10.23
CA PRO A 11 3.14 -12.67 11.21
C PRO A 11 4.54 -12.52 10.59
N LEU A 12 5.41 -11.77 11.27
CA LEU A 12 6.82 -11.61 10.87
C LEU A 12 7.64 -12.85 11.25
N THR A 13 7.42 -13.94 10.51
CA THR A 13 8.08 -15.25 10.70
C THR A 13 9.57 -15.20 10.35
N PRO A 14 10.36 -16.22 10.75
CA PRO A 14 11.76 -16.33 10.32
C PRO A 14 11.93 -16.33 8.78
N ALA A 15 11.01 -16.98 8.06
CA ALA A 15 11.01 -16.95 6.60
C ALA A 15 10.78 -15.54 6.05
N ALA A 16 9.81 -14.81 6.59
CA ALA A 16 9.54 -13.42 6.19
C ALA A 16 10.74 -12.50 6.51
N ARG A 17 11.38 -12.67 7.67
CA ARG A 17 12.60 -11.93 8.04
C ARG A 17 13.76 -12.21 7.07
N LYS A 18 13.93 -13.48 6.66
CA LYS A 18 14.94 -13.87 5.68
C LYS A 18 14.69 -13.23 4.31
N VAL A 19 13.44 -13.25 3.83
CA VAL A 19 13.06 -12.64 2.54
C VAL A 19 13.20 -11.12 2.57
N ALA A 20 13.01 -10.49 3.74
CA ALA A 20 13.15 -9.04 3.90
C ALA A 20 14.60 -8.54 3.81
N SER A 21 15.62 -9.42 3.74
CA SER A 21 17.02 -9.04 3.53
C SER A 21 17.53 -7.92 4.45
N GLY A 22 17.18 -8.00 5.75
CA GLY A 22 17.57 -7.01 6.77
C GLY A 22 16.59 -5.83 6.93
N ALA A 23 15.64 -5.64 6.02
CA ALA A 23 14.60 -4.60 6.16
C ALA A 23 13.70 -4.82 7.39
N ALA A 24 13.58 -6.07 7.85
CA ALA A 24 12.82 -6.41 9.05
C ALA A 24 13.36 -5.77 10.35
N ASP A 25 14.62 -5.32 10.36
CA ASP A 25 15.27 -4.72 11.53
C ASP A 25 15.30 -3.19 11.45
N THR A 26 15.10 -2.61 10.27
CA THR A 26 15.16 -1.16 10.03
C THR A 26 13.79 -0.53 9.75
N VAL A 27 12.83 -1.32 9.25
CA VAL A 27 11.46 -0.86 8.95
C VAL A 27 10.51 -1.34 10.06
N PRO A 28 9.90 -0.43 10.83
CA PRO A 28 8.98 -0.82 11.89
C PRO A 28 7.79 -1.60 11.34
N PHE A 29 7.55 -2.80 11.87
CA PHE A 29 6.36 -3.62 11.58
C PHE A 29 5.37 -3.52 12.75
N VAL A 30 4.22 -2.89 12.52
CA VAL A 30 3.24 -2.55 13.55
C VAL A 30 1.96 -3.36 13.34
N THR A 31 1.55 -4.12 14.35
CA THR A 31 0.30 -4.87 14.31
C THR A 31 -0.83 -4.09 14.97
N VAL A 32 -1.99 -4.01 14.30
CA VAL A 32 -3.15 -3.26 14.78
C VAL A 32 -4.39 -4.13 14.89
N THR A 33 -5.22 -3.89 15.91
CA THR A 33 -6.45 -4.67 16.11
C THR A 33 -7.52 -4.34 15.06
N ASN A 34 -7.60 -3.10 14.59
CA ASN A 34 -8.60 -2.67 13.62
C ASN A 34 -7.98 -1.73 12.59
N LEU A 35 -7.75 -2.25 11.38
CA LEU A 35 -7.09 -1.51 10.31
C LEU A 35 -7.89 -0.28 9.88
N ALA A 36 -9.21 -0.39 9.71
CA ALA A 36 -10.04 0.73 9.28
C ALA A 36 -10.01 1.89 10.28
N ARG A 37 -10.01 1.60 11.59
CA ARG A 37 -9.82 2.63 12.63
C ARG A 37 -8.44 3.29 12.51
N THR A 38 -7.37 2.50 12.39
CA THR A 38 -6.01 3.04 12.22
C THR A 38 -5.90 3.92 10.97
N LEU A 39 -6.50 3.54 9.85
CA LEU A 39 -6.52 4.35 8.64
C LEU A 39 -7.22 5.69 8.86
N ARG A 40 -8.35 5.73 9.59
CA ARG A 40 -9.01 7.00 9.95
C ARG A 40 -8.13 7.88 10.86
N GLU A 41 -7.42 7.29 11.81
CA GLU A 41 -6.47 8.01 12.67
C GLU A 41 -5.31 8.62 11.86
N LEU A 42 -4.80 7.89 10.85
CA LEU A 42 -3.79 8.41 9.93
C LEU A 42 -4.33 9.59 9.12
N LYS A 43 -5.55 9.49 8.59
CA LYS A 43 -6.22 10.57 7.86
C LYS A 43 -6.41 11.82 8.72
N ALA A 44 -6.83 11.65 9.98
CA ALA A 44 -6.96 12.76 10.93
C ALA A 44 -5.64 13.48 11.21
N ARG A 45 -4.50 12.85 10.92
CA ARG A 45 -3.14 13.42 11.03
C ARG A 45 -2.58 13.92 9.70
N GLY A 46 -3.42 14.04 8.67
CA GLY A 46 -3.02 14.55 7.35
C GLY A 46 -2.31 13.54 6.46
N VAL A 47 -2.43 12.23 6.75
CA VAL A 47 -1.91 11.17 5.87
C VAL A 47 -2.98 10.77 4.85
N TRP A 48 -2.66 10.92 3.57
CA TRP A 48 -3.54 10.51 2.48
C TRP A 48 -3.51 8.99 2.29
N VAL A 49 -4.67 8.33 2.31
CA VAL A 49 -4.75 6.87 2.22
C VAL A 49 -5.11 6.46 0.79
N ILE A 50 -4.21 5.71 0.14
CA ILE A 50 -4.39 5.26 -1.24
C ILE A 50 -4.44 3.74 -1.27
N GLY A 51 -5.51 3.18 -1.81
CA GLY A 51 -5.65 1.75 -2.06
C GLY A 51 -5.20 1.37 -3.47
N ALA A 52 -4.53 0.22 -3.60
CA ALA A 52 -4.22 -0.39 -4.90
C ALA A 52 -5.21 -1.52 -5.20
N ALA A 53 -5.94 -1.41 -6.31
CA ALA A 53 -6.89 -2.42 -6.78
C ALA A 53 -6.97 -2.40 -8.31
N GLY A 54 -7.04 -3.57 -8.96
CA GLY A 54 -6.98 -3.69 -10.43
C GLY A 54 -8.21 -3.07 -11.12
N GLU A 55 -9.37 -3.18 -10.49
CA GLU A 55 -10.66 -2.66 -10.94
C GLU A 55 -10.86 -1.16 -10.70
N ALA A 56 -9.84 -0.45 -10.22
CA ALA A 56 -9.95 1.00 -10.02
C ALA A 56 -10.05 1.74 -11.36
N GLU A 57 -10.75 2.87 -11.37
CA GLU A 57 -10.85 3.72 -12.56
C GLU A 57 -9.61 4.61 -12.76
N HIS A 58 -8.95 5.00 -11.67
CA HIS A 58 -7.83 5.94 -11.69
C HIS A 58 -6.49 5.20 -11.84
N ASP A 59 -5.66 5.66 -12.77
CA ASP A 59 -4.34 5.07 -13.00
C ASP A 59 -3.30 5.58 -11.99
N LEU A 60 -2.43 4.69 -11.53
CA LEU A 60 -1.31 5.02 -10.63
C LEU A 60 -0.43 6.14 -11.21
N LEU A 61 -0.21 6.14 -12.52
CA LEU A 61 0.70 7.06 -13.21
C LEU A 61 0.19 8.50 -13.26
N THR A 62 -1.13 8.70 -13.14
CA THR A 62 -1.75 10.02 -13.12
C THR A 62 -2.16 10.46 -11.72
N ALA A 63 -2.07 9.56 -10.73
CA ALA A 63 -2.34 9.87 -9.34
C ALA A 63 -1.33 10.87 -8.77
N ARG A 64 -1.82 11.79 -7.93
CA ARG A 64 -0.97 12.79 -7.26
C ARG A 64 -0.38 12.19 -5.97
N LEU A 65 0.89 11.78 -6.02
CA LEU A 65 1.56 11.08 -4.92
C LEU A 65 2.51 12.00 -4.13
N ARG A 66 1.98 13.12 -3.61
CA ARG A 66 2.73 14.12 -2.83
C ARG A 66 2.31 14.14 -1.37
N GLY A 67 3.19 14.61 -0.50
CA GLY A 67 2.94 14.70 0.95
C GLY A 67 2.88 13.33 1.63
N PRO A 68 2.44 13.26 2.91
CA PRO A 68 2.33 12.02 3.67
C PRO A 68 1.29 11.07 3.05
N ILE A 69 1.69 9.84 2.75
CA ILE A 69 0.84 8.83 2.09
C ILE A 69 0.94 7.51 2.84
N ALA A 70 -0.21 6.84 3.00
CA ALA A 70 -0.31 5.45 3.40
C ALA A 70 -0.87 4.62 2.23
N TRP A 71 -0.05 3.70 1.72
CA TRP A 71 -0.49 2.71 0.73
C TRP A 71 -1.21 1.55 1.41
N VAL A 72 -2.32 1.14 0.81
CA VAL A 72 -3.08 -0.04 1.23
C VAL A 72 -3.06 -1.07 0.11
N MET A 73 -2.47 -2.22 0.41
CA MET A 73 -2.37 -3.34 -0.51
C MET A 73 -3.42 -4.40 -0.14
N GLY A 74 -4.10 -4.93 -1.16
CA GLY A 74 -5.02 -6.05 -1.00
C GLY A 74 -4.31 -7.37 -0.70
N ALA A 75 -5.08 -8.35 -0.22
CA ALA A 75 -4.63 -9.74 -0.21
C ALA A 75 -4.63 -10.29 -1.64
N GLU A 76 -3.79 -11.29 -1.90
CA GLU A 76 -3.86 -12.04 -3.16
C GLU A 76 -5.26 -12.66 -3.32
N GLY A 77 -5.85 -12.51 -4.52
CA GLY A 77 -7.20 -12.98 -4.81
C GLY A 77 -8.32 -12.05 -4.33
N GLU A 78 -8.57 -11.99 -3.02
CA GLU A 78 -9.70 -11.22 -2.46
C GLU A 78 -9.54 -9.69 -2.60
N GLY A 79 -8.31 -9.20 -2.83
CA GLY A 79 -8.02 -7.79 -2.96
C GLY A 79 -8.26 -7.00 -1.66
N LEU A 80 -8.76 -5.77 -1.79
CA LEU A 80 -9.09 -4.91 -0.65
C LEU A 80 -10.45 -5.29 -0.06
N ARG A 81 -10.46 -5.59 1.25
CA ARG A 81 -11.72 -5.74 2.01
C ARG A 81 -12.57 -4.48 1.89
N ARG A 82 -13.89 -4.67 1.80
CA ARG A 82 -14.89 -3.60 1.66
C ARG A 82 -14.64 -2.39 2.56
N LEU A 83 -14.58 -2.58 3.88
CA LEU A 83 -14.42 -1.46 4.82
C LEU A 83 -13.06 -0.75 4.65
N THR A 84 -12.00 -1.50 4.32
CA THR A 84 -10.67 -0.93 4.06
C THR A 84 -10.71 -0.06 2.80
N ARG A 85 -11.34 -0.55 1.73
CA ARG A 85 -11.54 0.19 0.49
C ARG A 85 -12.33 1.48 0.71
N GLU A 86 -13.47 1.40 1.40
CA GLU A 86 -14.32 2.56 1.73
C GLU A 86 -13.60 3.61 2.60
N THR A 87 -12.53 3.21 3.31
CA THR A 87 -11.74 4.13 4.15
C THR A 87 -10.66 4.87 3.36
N CYS A 88 -10.22 4.33 2.22
CA CYS A 88 -9.22 4.96 1.36
C CYS A 88 -9.77 6.27 0.79
N ASP A 89 -8.91 7.28 0.67
CA ASP A 89 -9.24 8.56 0.01
C ASP A 89 -9.29 8.42 -1.51
N GLN A 90 -8.48 7.50 -2.04
CA GLN A 90 -8.42 7.19 -3.46
C GLN A 90 -8.10 5.71 -3.65
N ILE A 91 -8.66 5.10 -4.70
CA ILE A 91 -8.27 3.78 -5.17
C ILE A 91 -7.66 3.95 -6.56
N VAL A 92 -6.50 3.34 -6.78
CA VAL A 92 -5.81 3.38 -8.07
C VAL A 92 -5.46 1.97 -8.56
N ARG A 93 -5.29 1.84 -9.88
CA ARG A 93 -4.82 0.62 -10.53
C ARG A 93 -3.43 0.83 -11.11
N ILE A 94 -2.66 -0.25 -11.19
CA ILE A 94 -1.48 -0.30 -12.06
C ILE A 94 -2.01 -0.67 -13.45
N PRO A 95 -1.78 0.15 -14.49
CA PRO A 95 -2.21 -0.19 -15.84
C PRO A 95 -1.58 -1.51 -16.29
N MET A 96 -2.43 -2.49 -16.60
CA MET A 96 -2.02 -3.81 -17.09
C MET A 96 -2.18 -3.86 -18.61
N VAL A 97 -1.27 -4.55 -19.28
CA VAL A 97 -1.34 -4.83 -20.72
C VAL A 97 -1.46 -6.33 -20.90
N GLY A 98 -2.41 -6.77 -21.74
CA GLY A 98 -2.65 -8.19 -22.03
C GLY A 98 -3.80 -8.77 -21.21
N THR A 99 -3.72 -10.08 -20.91
CA THR A 99 -4.81 -10.88 -20.32
C THR A 99 -4.69 -11.03 -18.80
N VAL A 100 -3.70 -10.41 -18.17
CA VAL A 100 -3.45 -10.54 -16.74
C VAL A 100 -4.09 -9.38 -16.00
N ASP A 101 -4.99 -9.70 -15.07
CA ASP A 101 -5.81 -8.70 -14.37
C ASP A 101 -5.12 -8.08 -13.15
N SER A 102 -3.99 -8.64 -12.70
CA SER A 102 -3.26 -8.12 -11.53
C SER A 102 -1.80 -8.58 -11.46
N LEU A 103 -1.02 -7.85 -10.67
CA LEU A 103 0.35 -8.22 -10.28
C LEU A 103 0.35 -8.92 -8.92
N ASN A 104 1.39 -9.70 -8.68
CA ASN A 104 1.72 -10.16 -7.33
C ASN A 104 1.81 -8.96 -6.36
N VAL A 105 1.35 -9.12 -5.12
CA VAL A 105 1.27 -8.03 -4.12
C VAL A 105 2.62 -7.40 -3.84
N SER A 106 3.71 -8.18 -3.82
CA SER A 106 5.08 -7.66 -3.62
C SER A 106 5.50 -6.75 -4.78
N VAL A 107 5.24 -7.18 -6.01
CA VAL A 107 5.56 -6.40 -7.23
C VAL A 107 4.73 -5.12 -7.28
N ALA A 108 3.42 -5.23 -7.04
CA ALA A 108 2.51 -4.09 -6.99
C ALA A 108 2.94 -3.06 -5.93
N ALA A 109 3.30 -3.53 -4.72
CA ALA A 109 3.79 -2.66 -3.65
C ALA A 109 5.08 -1.95 -4.06
N GLY A 110 6.02 -2.69 -4.67
CA GLY A 110 7.25 -2.12 -5.23
C GLY A 110 6.98 -1.00 -6.23
N VAL A 111 6.11 -1.23 -7.21
CA VAL A 111 5.73 -0.25 -8.24
C VAL A 111 5.09 1.00 -7.61
N CYS A 112 4.11 0.84 -6.73
CA CYS A 112 3.44 1.96 -6.05
C CYS A 112 4.41 2.80 -5.22
N LEU A 113 5.30 2.16 -4.46
CA LEU A 113 6.29 2.83 -3.62
C LEU A 113 7.34 3.57 -4.48
N PHE A 114 7.82 2.94 -5.56
CA PHE A 114 8.78 3.58 -6.46
C PHE A 114 8.19 4.77 -7.20
N GLU A 115 6.94 4.69 -7.67
CA GLU A 115 6.27 5.81 -8.32
C GLU A 115 6.05 6.98 -7.34
N THR A 116 5.69 6.67 -6.08
CA THR A 116 5.64 7.67 -5.01
C THR A 116 7.01 8.33 -4.81
N HIS A 117 8.08 7.53 -4.75
CA HIS A 117 9.43 8.05 -4.60
C HIS A 117 9.84 8.92 -5.80
N ARG A 118 9.55 8.49 -7.04
CA ARG A 118 9.85 9.24 -8.26
C ARG A 118 9.18 10.62 -8.25
N GLN A 119 7.88 10.69 -7.95
CA GLN A 119 7.17 11.97 -7.90
C GLN A 119 7.69 12.91 -6.80
N ARG A 120 8.12 12.35 -5.65
CA ARG A 120 8.70 13.12 -4.54
C ARG A 120 10.11 13.60 -4.86
N ALA A 121 10.94 12.78 -5.48
CA ALA A 121 12.29 13.14 -5.89
C ALA A 121 12.29 14.30 -6.89
N VAL A 122 11.39 14.26 -7.89
CA VAL A 122 11.21 15.36 -8.86
C VAL A 122 10.72 16.65 -8.18
N SER A 123 9.96 16.54 -7.09
CA SER A 123 9.47 17.70 -6.35
C SER A 123 10.51 18.33 -5.41
N LEU A 124 11.63 17.65 -5.15
CA LEU A 124 12.74 18.14 -4.30
C LEU A 124 13.85 18.79 -5.11
N SER A 125 13.89 18.55 -6.43
CA SER A 125 14.88 19.10 -7.36
C SER A 125 14.36 20.30 -8.18
N ALA A 126 13.16 20.80 -7.87
CA ALA A 126 12.55 22.00 -8.43
C ALA A 126 12.27 23.01 -7.31
#